data_AF-A0A7V9PDM4-F1
#
_entry.id   AF-A0A7V9PDM4-F1
#
_cell.length_a   1.000
_cell.length_b   1.000
_cell.length_c   1.000
_cell.angle_alpha   90.00
_cell.angle_beta   90.00
_cell.angle_gamma   90.00
#
_symmetry.space_group_name_H-M   'P 1'
#
loop_
_entity.id
_entity.type
_entity.pdbx_description
1 polymer ?
#
loop_
_entity_poly.entity_id
_entity_poly.type
_entity_poly.pdbx_seq_one_letter_code
_entity_poly.pdbx_strand_id
1 'polypeptide(L)'
;MVAVRVRTALAAAAVATLALVGWSATAGAQEEGGEPETTEESEHCIEILEGGGEVDECQEAPSPILPEANELIWGIISFVVLLGLLWRFAWPGLKNAMQARSERISTSLEEAEKAKTDAEAVRADYQRQLADARTEAGRIVEEARQQADSLKKNLATQAEAEAEEARRRNAEQLEGERTRVLGELRGQVATLAVDAAERVVRASLDGETSRRLVEEYIDSVGAGSGNGRTTS
;
A
#
# COMPACT_ATOMS: atom_id res chain seq x y z
N MET A 1 30.73 20.43 23.14
CA MET A 1 31.71 20.60 22.03
C MET A 1 32.82 21.62 22.32
N VAL A 2 32.60 22.60 23.21
CA VAL A 2 33.59 23.65 23.57
C VAL A 2 34.74 23.13 24.44
N ALA A 3 34.49 22.20 25.37
CA ALA A 3 35.51 21.71 26.31
C ALA A 3 36.61 20.84 25.69
N VAL A 4 36.34 20.18 24.55
CA VAL A 4 37.34 19.38 23.82
C VAL A 4 38.28 20.29 23.03
N ARG A 5 37.74 21.35 22.41
CA ARG A 5 38.51 22.33 21.63
C ARG A 5 39.48 23.14 22.49
N VAL A 6 39.11 23.44 23.75
CA VAL A 6 40.01 24.12 24.72
C VAL A 6 41.16 23.20 25.17
N ARG A 7 40.90 21.90 25.33
CA ARG A 7 41.94 20.93 25.72
C ARG A 7 42.91 20.60 24.59
N THR A 8 42.44 20.55 23.34
CA THR A 8 43.33 20.37 22.17
C THR A 8 44.16 21.62 21.89
N ALA A 9 43.63 22.82 22.16
CA ALA A 9 44.37 24.08 21.98
C ALA A 9 45.51 24.25 23.00
N LEU A 10 45.30 23.86 24.27
CA LEU A 10 46.36 23.92 25.30
C LEU A 10 47.48 22.88 25.08
N ALA A 11 47.15 21.69 24.55
CA ALA A 11 48.15 20.68 24.21
C ALA A 11 48.99 21.07 22.97
N ALA A 12 48.39 21.73 21.98
CA ALA A 12 49.11 22.23 20.81
C ALA A 12 50.08 23.39 21.16
N ALA A 13 49.74 24.23 22.13
CA ALA A 13 50.60 25.32 22.58
C ALA A 13 51.88 24.81 23.29
N ALA A 14 51.80 23.72 24.06
CA ALA A 14 52.96 23.15 24.75
C ALA A 14 53.95 22.42 23.82
N VAL A 15 53.47 21.85 22.71
CA VAL A 15 54.34 21.24 21.68
C VAL A 15 54.94 22.32 20.77
N ALA A 16 54.23 23.42 20.52
CA ALA A 16 54.74 24.54 19.75
C ALA A 16 55.84 25.34 20.48
N THR A 17 55.82 25.41 21.82
CA THR A 17 56.91 26.05 22.58
C THR A 17 58.19 25.20 22.63
N LEU A 18 58.09 23.87 22.54
CA LEU A 18 59.27 23.00 22.39
C LEU A 18 59.88 23.06 20.98
N ALA A 19 59.08 23.42 19.96
CA ALA A 19 59.56 23.60 18.59
C ALA A 19 60.24 24.97 18.35
N LEU A 20 59.98 25.98 19.18
CA LEU A 20 60.57 27.33 19.06
C LEU A 20 61.90 27.51 19.80
N VAL A 21 62.26 26.61 20.72
CA VAL A 21 63.58 26.59 21.38
C VAL A 21 64.51 25.52 20.78
N GLY A 22 63.99 24.62 19.94
CA GLY A 22 64.73 23.48 19.37
C GLY A 22 65.17 23.58 17.92
N TRP A 23 65.02 24.72 17.24
CA TRP A 23 65.36 24.86 15.81
C TRP A 23 66.28 26.05 15.50
N SER A 24 67.38 26.16 16.24
CA SER A 24 68.57 26.91 15.80
C SER A 24 69.83 26.07 16.00
N ALA A 25 69.85 24.88 15.39
CA ALA A 25 71.08 24.13 15.13
C ALA A 25 70.95 23.47 13.75
N THR A 26 70.92 24.31 12.72
CA THR A 26 71.25 23.88 11.36
C THR A 26 72.74 23.62 11.32
N ALA A 27 73.11 22.44 10.83
CA ALA A 27 74.47 22.08 10.46
C ALA A 27 75.15 23.22 9.68
N GLY A 28 76.10 23.87 10.33
CA GLY A 28 77.18 24.59 9.68
C GLY A 28 78.45 23.78 9.95
N ALA A 29 78.89 23.00 8.97
CA ALA A 29 80.30 22.67 8.86
C ALA A 29 81.00 23.96 8.43
N GLN A 30 81.71 24.59 9.36
CA GLN A 30 82.79 25.51 9.03
C GLN A 30 84.07 24.86 9.54
N GLU A 31 84.92 24.49 8.58
CA GLU A 31 86.30 24.08 8.83
C GLU A 31 87.00 25.17 9.63
N GLU A 32 87.31 24.86 10.88
CA GLU A 32 88.33 25.53 11.66
C GLU A 32 89.69 25.15 11.05
N GLY A 33 90.18 25.98 10.14
CA GLY A 33 91.60 26.08 9.84
C GLY A 33 92.22 27.11 10.76
N GLY A 34 92.80 26.69 11.88
CA GLY A 34 93.55 27.60 12.75
C GLY A 34 93.83 27.06 14.15
N GLU A 35 94.92 26.29 14.26
CA GLU A 35 95.68 25.97 15.48
C GLU A 35 95.04 24.98 16.49
N PRO A 36 95.79 23.95 16.93
CA PRO A 36 95.27 22.92 17.82
C PRO A 36 95.15 23.47 19.25
N GLU A 37 93.94 23.71 19.73
CA GLU A 37 93.70 23.87 21.17
C GLU A 37 93.91 22.51 21.85
N THR A 38 95.15 22.36 22.31
CA THR A 38 95.53 21.40 23.32
C THR A 38 94.75 21.68 24.61
N THR A 39 93.64 20.95 24.79
CA THR A 39 93.48 20.04 25.93
C THR A 39 93.61 20.62 27.36
N GLU A 40 92.49 21.09 27.94
CA GLU A 40 92.33 21.19 29.41
C GLU A 40 92.41 19.80 30.09
N GLU A 41 92.04 18.72 29.39
CA GLU A 41 92.27 17.34 29.86
C GLU A 41 93.74 16.90 29.78
N SER A 42 94.57 17.51 28.92
CA SER A 42 96.01 17.24 28.91
C SER A 42 96.74 18.04 29.96
N GLU A 43 96.26 19.25 30.30
CA GLU A 43 96.64 20.00 31.51
C GLU A 43 96.90 19.05 32.69
N HIS A 44 95.85 18.33 33.03
CA HIS A 44 95.82 17.46 34.20
C HIS A 44 96.63 16.17 34.03
N CYS A 45 96.60 15.55 32.84
CA CYS A 45 97.35 14.32 32.59
C CYS A 45 98.87 14.57 32.44
N ILE A 46 99.28 15.76 31.94
CA ILE A 46 100.69 16.18 31.85
C ILE A 46 101.27 16.45 33.26
N GLU A 47 100.50 17.07 34.17
CA GLU A 47 100.92 17.31 35.56
C GLU A 47 101.16 16.00 36.35
N ILE A 48 100.33 14.97 36.12
CA ILE A 48 100.48 13.65 36.75
C ILE A 48 101.70 12.89 36.21
N LEU A 49 102.00 13.03 34.91
CA LEU A 49 103.16 12.40 34.27
C LEU A 49 104.50 13.06 34.68
N GLU A 50 104.54 14.38 34.89
CA GLU A 50 105.72 15.06 35.44
C GLU A 50 106.01 14.70 36.90
N GLY A 51 104.98 14.28 37.66
CA GLY A 51 105.09 13.77 39.03
C GLY A 51 105.55 12.30 39.13
N GLY A 52 105.72 11.59 38.01
CA GLY A 52 106.11 10.19 37.95
C GLY A 52 104.97 9.17 37.99
N GLY A 53 103.73 9.57 37.68
CA GLY A 53 102.57 8.68 37.58
C GLY A 53 102.53 7.86 36.27
N GLU A 54 101.75 6.77 36.29
CA GLU A 54 101.57 5.84 35.15
C GLU A 54 100.33 6.22 34.33
N VAL A 55 100.32 5.89 33.04
CA VAL A 55 99.31 6.33 32.05
C VAL A 55 97.89 5.80 32.35
N ASP A 56 97.77 4.78 33.22
CA ASP A 56 96.49 4.12 33.53
C ASP A 56 95.54 4.97 34.41
N GLU A 57 96.02 6.01 35.11
CA GLU A 57 95.20 6.84 36.00
C GLU A 57 94.39 7.95 35.28
N CYS A 58 94.69 8.26 34.02
CA CYS A 58 93.97 9.29 33.25
C CYS A 58 92.67 8.77 32.59
N GLN A 59 92.28 7.50 32.78
CA GLN A 59 91.21 6.85 32.03
C GLN A 59 90.10 6.23 32.90
N GLU A 60 89.88 6.75 34.11
CA GLU A 60 88.73 6.35 34.95
C GLU A 60 87.42 6.94 34.37
N ALA A 61 86.89 6.27 33.33
CA ALA A 61 85.56 6.54 32.82
C ALA A 61 84.53 6.25 33.94
N PRO A 62 83.65 7.21 34.28
CA PRO A 62 82.54 6.94 35.20
C PRO A 62 81.77 5.71 34.71
N SER A 63 81.55 4.75 35.61
CA SER A 63 81.02 3.42 35.30
C SER A 63 79.78 3.46 34.38
N PRO A 64 79.81 2.85 33.17
CA PRO A 64 78.72 2.90 32.17
C PRO A 64 77.42 2.19 32.56
N ILE A 65 77.37 1.56 33.74
CA ILE A 65 76.32 0.60 34.13
C ILE A 65 75.41 1.19 35.21
N LEU A 66 75.86 2.21 35.95
CA LEU A 66 75.09 2.84 37.02
C LEU A 66 75.05 4.36 36.80
N PRO A 67 73.93 4.90 36.30
CA PRO A 67 73.78 6.35 36.16
C PRO A 67 73.83 7.01 37.55
N GLU A 68 74.26 8.27 37.58
CA GLU A 68 74.26 9.05 38.81
C GLU A 68 72.85 9.03 39.45
N ALA A 69 72.77 8.90 40.78
CA ALA A 69 71.49 8.80 41.49
C ALA A 69 70.53 9.97 41.17
N ASN A 70 71.08 11.13 40.80
CA ASN A 70 70.33 12.30 40.36
C ASN A 70 69.57 12.06 39.05
N GLU A 71 70.18 11.41 38.05
CA GLU A 71 69.52 11.08 36.78
C GLU A 71 68.36 10.10 37.01
N LEU A 72 68.55 9.13 37.90
CA LEU A 72 67.50 8.19 38.27
C LEU A 72 66.32 8.88 38.96
N ILE A 73 66.58 9.82 39.88
CA ILE A 73 65.53 10.58 40.59
C ILE A 73 64.73 11.43 39.60
N TRP A 74 65.40 12.22 38.75
CA TRP A 74 64.72 13.05 37.75
C TRP A 74 64.02 12.22 36.66
N GLY A 75 64.61 11.08 36.27
CA GLY A 75 63.99 10.10 35.37
C GLY A 75 62.70 9.51 35.95
N ILE A 76 62.70 9.12 37.23
CA ILE A 76 61.51 8.62 37.90
C ILE A 76 60.46 9.72 38.05
N ILE A 77 60.85 10.94 38.42
CA ILE A 77 59.92 12.08 38.53
C ILE A 77 59.25 12.36 37.18
N SER A 78 60.03 12.44 36.10
CA SER A 78 59.48 12.67 34.75
C SER A 78 58.57 11.53 34.28
N PHE A 79 58.93 10.28 34.57
CA PHE A 79 58.09 9.11 34.29
C PHE A 79 56.76 9.16 35.05
N VAL A 80 56.78 9.49 36.35
CA VAL A 80 55.57 9.59 37.17
C VAL A 80 54.68 10.76 36.72
N VAL A 81 55.27 11.90 36.37
CA VAL A 81 54.52 13.05 35.84
C VAL A 81 53.85 12.68 34.51
N LEU A 82 54.58 12.04 33.59
CA LEU A 82 54.03 11.55 32.32
C LEU A 82 52.91 10.52 32.55
N LEU A 83 53.14 9.56 33.44
CA LEU A 83 52.17 8.52 33.79
C LEU A 83 50.90 9.12 34.39
N GLY A 84 51.03 10.12 35.27
CA GLY A 84 49.91 10.84 35.86
C GLY A 84 49.09 11.59 34.81
N LEU A 85 49.77 12.26 33.87
CA LEU A 85 49.12 12.93 32.75
C LEU A 85 48.37 11.92 31.86
N LEU A 86 49.02 10.81 31.51
CA LEU A 86 48.44 9.78 30.65
C LEU A 86 47.25 9.11 31.33
N TRP A 87 47.33 8.80 32.62
CA TRP A 87 46.22 8.23 33.37
C TRP A 87 45.04 9.20 33.44
N ARG A 88 45.29 10.49 33.67
CA ARG A 88 44.24 11.51 33.73
C ARG A 88 43.53 11.75 32.38
N PHE A 89 44.24 11.59 31.27
CA PHE A 89 43.72 11.83 29.90
C PHE A 89 43.23 10.58 29.17
N ALA A 90 43.92 9.44 29.25
CA ALA A 90 43.58 8.21 28.52
C ALA A 90 42.47 7.40 29.22
N TRP A 91 42.45 7.36 30.55
CA TRP A 91 41.46 6.60 31.32
C TRP A 91 39.99 6.98 31.04
N PRO A 92 39.61 8.27 30.93
CA PRO A 92 38.23 8.61 30.56
C PRO A 92 37.89 8.20 29.12
N GLY A 93 38.83 8.30 28.17
CA GLY A 93 38.61 7.88 26.78
C GLY A 93 38.32 6.38 26.65
N LEU A 94 39.11 5.55 27.35
CA LEU A 94 38.94 4.09 27.33
C LEU A 94 37.61 3.65 27.96
N LYS A 95 37.24 4.23 29.10
CA LYS A 95 35.95 3.93 29.76
C LYS A 95 34.76 4.32 28.89
N ASN A 96 34.82 5.49 28.27
CA ASN A 96 33.76 5.95 27.38
C ASN A 96 33.63 5.05 26.14
N ALA A 97 34.73 4.58 25.57
CA ALA A 97 34.69 3.68 24.42
C ALA A 97 34.06 2.32 24.75
N MET A 98 34.38 1.76 25.92
CA MET A 98 33.77 0.51 26.39
C MET A 98 32.28 0.68 26.71
N GLN A 99 31.91 1.75 27.40
CA GLN A 99 30.49 2.06 27.70
C GLN A 99 29.71 2.28 26.41
N ALA A 100 30.21 3.10 25.48
CA ALA A 100 29.56 3.34 24.20
C ALA A 100 29.38 2.05 23.37
N ARG A 101 30.34 1.13 23.42
CA ARG A 101 30.19 -0.18 22.77
C ARG A 101 29.10 -1.02 23.44
N SER A 102 29.11 -1.09 24.77
CA SER A 102 28.10 -1.83 25.53
C SER A 102 26.70 -1.28 25.30
N GLU A 103 26.55 0.05 25.35
CA GLU A 103 25.27 0.74 25.16
C GLU A 103 24.75 0.55 23.73
N ARG A 104 25.60 0.64 22.71
CA ARG A 104 25.20 0.33 21.33
C ARG A 104 24.70 -1.10 21.17
N ILE A 105 25.35 -2.06 21.83
CA ILE A 105 24.92 -3.47 21.78
C ILE A 105 23.56 -3.63 22.48
N SER A 106 23.40 -3.08 23.69
CA SER A 106 22.12 -3.17 24.40
C SER A 106 20.99 -2.50 23.62
N THR A 107 21.20 -1.29 23.09
CA THR A 107 20.21 -0.59 22.28
C THR A 107 19.88 -1.38 21.02
N SER A 108 20.87 -1.93 20.31
CA SER A 108 20.60 -2.74 19.11
C SER A 108 19.82 -4.03 19.40
N LEU A 109 20.05 -4.64 20.56
CA LEU A 109 19.30 -5.82 21.00
C LEU A 109 17.88 -5.46 21.40
N GLU A 110 17.68 -4.36 22.12
CA GLU A 110 16.35 -3.85 22.47
C GLU A 110 15.54 -3.46 21.23
N GLU A 111 16.18 -2.82 20.25
CA GLU A 111 15.56 -2.47 18.96
C GLU A 111 15.20 -3.72 18.16
N ALA A 112 16.08 -4.73 18.13
CA ALA A 112 15.80 -5.99 17.46
C ALA A 112 14.65 -6.76 18.13
N GLU A 113 14.61 -6.80 19.46
CA GLU A 113 13.52 -7.44 20.20
C GLU A 113 12.20 -6.70 19.96
N LYS A 114 12.19 -5.36 20.02
CA LYS A 114 11.02 -4.54 19.70
C LYS A 114 10.54 -4.77 18.26
N ALA A 115 11.46 -4.75 17.29
CA ALA A 115 11.12 -5.00 15.89
C ALA A 115 10.51 -6.39 15.69
N LYS A 116 11.03 -7.40 16.42
CA LYS A 116 10.47 -8.76 16.42
C LYS A 116 9.08 -8.79 17.05
N THR A 117 8.87 -8.18 18.21
CA THR A 117 7.55 -8.14 18.86
C THR A 117 6.52 -7.38 18.01
N ASP A 118 6.92 -6.28 17.39
CA ASP A 118 6.07 -5.50 16.49
C ASP A 118 5.71 -6.30 15.24
N ALA A 119 6.69 -7.01 14.64
CA ALA A 119 6.44 -7.89 13.51
C ALA A 119 5.50 -9.05 13.86
N GLU A 120 5.64 -9.65 15.05
CA GLU A 120 4.73 -10.68 15.55
C GLU A 120 3.32 -10.13 15.80
N ALA A 121 3.21 -8.93 16.39
CA ALA A 121 1.93 -8.26 16.61
C ALA A 121 1.23 -7.93 15.30
N VAL A 122 1.95 -7.35 14.33
CA VAL A 122 1.46 -7.05 12.99
C VAL A 122 1.02 -8.33 12.27
N ARG A 123 1.81 -9.41 12.35
CA ARG A 123 1.44 -10.70 11.77
C ARG A 123 0.17 -11.26 12.39
N ALA A 124 0.02 -11.18 13.72
CA ALA A 124 -1.17 -11.63 14.41
C ALA A 124 -2.40 -10.81 13.98
N ASP A 125 -2.26 -9.49 13.85
CA ASP A 125 -3.32 -8.61 13.37
C ASP A 125 -3.73 -8.93 11.92
N TYR A 126 -2.76 -9.10 11.02
CA TYR A 126 -3.03 -9.55 9.64
C TYR A 126 -3.77 -10.90 9.60
N GLN A 127 -3.40 -11.85 10.45
CA GLN A 127 -4.08 -13.14 10.53
C GLN A 127 -5.52 -13.01 11.03
N ARG A 128 -5.78 -12.13 12.01
CA ARG A 128 -7.13 -11.82 12.48
C ARG A 128 -7.95 -11.18 11.37
N GLN A 129 -7.43 -10.13 10.72
CA GLN A 129 -8.10 -9.48 9.60
C GLN A 129 -8.42 -10.45 8.47
N LEU A 130 -7.53 -11.40 8.15
CA LEU A 130 -7.77 -12.43 7.14
C LEU A 130 -8.88 -13.42 7.57
N ALA A 131 -8.93 -13.79 8.85
CA ALA A 131 -9.96 -14.66 9.38
C ALA A 131 -11.33 -13.97 9.39
N ASP A 132 -11.36 -12.70 9.80
CA ASP A 132 -12.57 -11.87 9.81
C ASP A 132 -13.08 -11.64 8.39
N ALA A 133 -12.18 -11.30 7.44
CA ALA A 133 -12.55 -11.14 6.03
C ALA A 133 -13.11 -12.43 5.42
N ARG A 134 -12.57 -13.60 5.78
CA ARG A 134 -13.11 -14.91 5.32
C ARG A 134 -14.48 -15.19 5.92
N THR A 135 -14.67 -14.88 7.20
CA THR A 135 -15.96 -15.05 7.88
C THR A 135 -17.02 -14.14 7.25
N GLU A 136 -16.67 -12.88 7.03
CA GLU A 136 -17.56 -11.89 6.42
C GLU A 136 -17.87 -12.24 4.95
N ALA A 137 -16.88 -12.69 4.17
CA ALA A 137 -17.12 -13.19 2.83
C ALA A 137 -18.07 -14.39 2.83
N GLY A 138 -17.90 -15.32 3.76
CA GLY A 138 -18.82 -16.45 3.96
C GLY A 138 -20.24 -15.99 4.28
N ARG A 139 -20.38 -15.00 5.17
CA ARG A 139 -21.67 -14.38 5.54
C ARG A 139 -22.34 -13.73 4.33
N ILE A 140 -21.60 -12.94 3.55
CA ILE A 140 -22.12 -12.27 2.34
C ILE A 140 -22.59 -13.30 1.30
N VAL A 141 -21.83 -14.38 1.07
CA VAL A 141 -22.22 -15.43 0.13
C VAL A 141 -23.50 -16.14 0.58
N GLU A 142 -23.61 -16.43 1.87
CA GLU A 142 -24.81 -17.08 2.41
C GLU A 142 -26.03 -16.16 2.35
N GLU A 143 -25.86 -14.88 2.70
CA GLU A 143 -26.90 -13.87 2.57
C GLU A 143 -27.35 -13.69 1.12
N ALA A 144 -26.41 -13.63 0.18
CA ALA A 144 -26.70 -13.54 -1.26
C ALA A 144 -27.46 -14.78 -1.77
N ARG A 145 -27.14 -15.98 -1.28
CA ARG A 145 -27.89 -17.20 -1.62
C ARG A 145 -29.33 -17.15 -1.10
N GLN A 146 -29.51 -16.74 0.15
CA GLN A 146 -30.85 -16.60 0.73
C GLN A 146 -31.69 -15.54 0.00
N GLN A 147 -31.07 -14.40 -0.34
CA GLN A 147 -31.71 -13.38 -1.16
C GLN A 147 -32.05 -13.90 -2.56
N ALA A 148 -31.14 -14.62 -3.22
CA ALA A 148 -31.40 -15.21 -4.53
C ALA A 148 -32.56 -16.24 -4.49
N ASP A 149 -32.62 -17.08 -3.47
CA ASP A 149 -33.68 -18.06 -3.29
C ASP A 149 -35.04 -17.41 -3.02
N SER A 150 -35.07 -16.36 -2.18
CA SER A 150 -36.29 -15.59 -1.94
C SER A 150 -36.76 -14.84 -3.19
N LEU A 151 -35.84 -14.22 -3.93
CA LEU A 151 -36.13 -13.56 -5.19
C LEU A 151 -36.66 -14.55 -6.23
N LYS A 152 -36.06 -15.73 -6.34
CA LYS A 152 -36.52 -16.79 -7.24
C LYS A 152 -37.95 -17.24 -6.92
N LYS A 153 -38.27 -17.40 -5.62
CA LYS A 153 -39.64 -17.72 -5.19
C LYS A 153 -40.62 -16.60 -5.52
N ASN A 154 -40.26 -15.36 -5.22
CA ASN A 154 -41.11 -14.20 -5.51
C ASN A 154 -41.37 -14.05 -7.02
N LEU A 155 -40.32 -14.19 -7.86
CA LEU A 155 -40.45 -14.15 -9.31
C LEU A 155 -41.30 -15.30 -9.85
N ALA A 156 -41.17 -16.51 -9.29
CA ALA A 156 -42.01 -17.64 -9.68
C ALA A 156 -43.49 -17.37 -9.37
N THR A 157 -43.80 -16.90 -8.15
CA THR A 157 -45.17 -16.55 -7.75
C THR A 157 -45.73 -15.39 -8.59
N GLN A 158 -44.92 -14.38 -8.88
CA GLN A 158 -45.34 -13.26 -9.73
C GLN A 158 -45.59 -13.72 -11.17
N ALA A 159 -44.72 -14.54 -11.74
CA ALA A 159 -44.89 -15.09 -13.08
C ALA A 159 -46.14 -15.99 -13.18
N GLU A 160 -46.43 -16.79 -12.14
CA GLU A 160 -47.66 -17.59 -12.07
C GLU A 160 -48.90 -16.68 -12.05
N ALA A 161 -48.90 -15.64 -11.20
CA ALA A 161 -50.01 -14.69 -11.12
C ALA A 161 -50.22 -13.92 -12.44
N GLU A 162 -49.15 -13.46 -13.08
CA GLU A 162 -49.20 -12.80 -14.39
C GLU A 162 -49.70 -13.75 -15.49
N ALA A 163 -49.27 -15.02 -15.46
CA ALA A 163 -49.74 -16.03 -16.40
C ALA A 163 -51.23 -16.36 -16.21
N GLU A 164 -51.72 -16.42 -14.99
CA GLU A 164 -53.16 -16.58 -14.70
C GLU A 164 -53.97 -15.37 -15.18
N GLU A 165 -53.49 -14.16 -14.92
CA GLU A 165 -54.14 -12.93 -15.36
C GLU A 165 -54.18 -12.83 -16.90
N ALA A 166 -53.08 -13.19 -17.57
CA ALA A 166 -53.01 -13.28 -19.02
C ALA A 166 -53.99 -14.31 -19.59
N ARG A 167 -54.09 -15.50 -18.97
CA ARG A 167 -55.08 -16.52 -19.37
C ARG A 167 -56.51 -16.02 -19.22
N ARG A 168 -56.83 -15.34 -18.11
CA ARG A 168 -58.16 -14.74 -17.89
C ARG A 168 -58.48 -13.69 -18.97
N ARG A 169 -57.56 -12.75 -19.21
CA ARG A 169 -57.71 -11.73 -20.27
C ARG A 169 -57.89 -12.34 -21.66
N ASN A 170 -57.13 -13.40 -21.98
CA ASN A 170 -57.26 -14.10 -23.25
C ASN A 170 -58.59 -14.85 -23.37
N ALA A 171 -59.10 -15.45 -22.28
CA ALA A 171 -60.40 -16.10 -22.26
C ALA A 171 -61.54 -15.09 -22.49
N GLU A 172 -61.50 -13.94 -21.81
CA GLU A 172 -62.45 -12.84 -22.00
C GLU A 172 -62.42 -12.29 -23.44
N GLN A 173 -61.22 -12.09 -24.00
CA GLN A 173 -61.06 -11.68 -25.40
C GLN A 173 -61.62 -12.72 -26.37
N LEU A 174 -61.34 -14.00 -26.14
CA LEU A 174 -61.83 -15.10 -26.99
C LEU A 174 -63.36 -15.20 -26.96
N GLU A 175 -63.99 -15.01 -25.81
CA GLU A 175 -65.46 -14.96 -25.69
C GLU A 175 -66.06 -13.76 -26.44
N GLY A 176 -65.41 -12.59 -26.32
CA GLY A 176 -65.79 -11.39 -27.08
C GLY A 176 -65.67 -11.60 -28.59
N GLU A 177 -64.55 -12.15 -29.06
CA GLU A 177 -64.33 -12.48 -30.48
C GLU A 177 -65.31 -13.53 -30.99
N ARG A 178 -65.59 -14.59 -30.23
CA ARG A 178 -66.61 -15.59 -30.59
C ARG A 178 -67.97 -14.95 -30.78
N THR A 179 -68.37 -14.07 -29.87
CA THR A 179 -69.65 -13.37 -29.95
C THR A 179 -69.72 -12.46 -31.18
N ARG A 180 -68.62 -11.75 -31.47
CA ARG A 180 -68.47 -10.92 -32.67
C ARG A 180 -68.56 -11.75 -33.96
N VAL A 181 -67.79 -12.83 -34.07
CA VAL A 181 -67.78 -13.74 -35.24
C VAL A 181 -69.15 -14.37 -35.45
N LEU A 182 -69.84 -14.81 -34.39
CA LEU A 182 -71.21 -15.31 -34.49
C LEU A 182 -72.20 -14.24 -34.96
N GLY A 183 -72.03 -12.99 -34.53
CA GLY A 183 -72.80 -11.85 -35.03
C GLY A 183 -72.59 -11.59 -36.51
N GLU A 184 -71.33 -11.57 -36.96
CA GLU A 184 -70.94 -11.40 -38.36
C GLU A 184 -71.48 -12.54 -39.24
N LEU A 185 -71.39 -13.80 -38.77
CA LEU A 185 -71.96 -14.96 -39.45
C LEU A 185 -73.49 -14.87 -39.60
N ARG A 186 -74.20 -14.48 -38.54
CA ARG A 186 -75.66 -14.28 -38.60
C ARG A 186 -76.04 -13.20 -39.60
N GLY A 187 -75.29 -12.10 -39.64
CA GLY A 187 -75.46 -11.04 -40.63
C GLY A 187 -75.28 -11.55 -42.06
N GLN A 188 -74.19 -12.28 -42.33
CA GLN A 188 -73.94 -12.87 -43.65
C GLN A 188 -75.03 -13.86 -44.06
N VAL A 189 -75.49 -14.73 -43.15
CA VAL A 189 -76.57 -15.67 -43.42
C VAL A 189 -77.89 -14.95 -43.71
N ALA A 190 -78.21 -13.87 -42.97
CA ALA A 190 -79.40 -13.07 -43.22
C ALA A 190 -79.36 -12.43 -44.61
N THR A 191 -78.21 -11.88 -45.02
CA THR A 191 -78.03 -11.33 -46.38
C THR A 191 -78.19 -12.41 -47.46
N LEU A 192 -77.56 -13.57 -47.31
CA LEU A 192 -77.73 -14.68 -48.25
C LEU A 192 -79.18 -15.18 -48.33
N ALA A 193 -79.90 -15.21 -47.20
CA ALA A 193 -81.29 -15.62 -47.16
C ALA A 193 -82.20 -14.62 -47.88
N VAL A 194 -81.96 -13.31 -47.72
CA VAL A 194 -82.67 -12.25 -48.46
C VAL A 194 -82.37 -12.35 -49.96
N ASP A 195 -81.11 -12.50 -50.35
CA ASP A 195 -80.71 -12.68 -51.76
C ASP A 195 -81.40 -13.92 -52.39
N ALA A 196 -81.49 -15.02 -51.65
CA ALA A 196 -82.19 -16.22 -52.10
C ALA A 196 -83.70 -16.00 -52.23
N ALA A 197 -84.33 -15.34 -51.25
CA ALA A 197 -85.75 -14.99 -51.30
C ALA A 197 -86.06 -14.05 -52.48
N GLU A 198 -85.22 -13.05 -52.73
CA GLU A 198 -85.35 -12.17 -53.90
C GLU A 198 -85.29 -12.94 -55.21
N ARG A 199 -84.37 -13.92 -55.34
CA ARG A 199 -84.29 -14.78 -56.53
C ARG A 199 -85.54 -15.63 -56.72
N VAL A 200 -86.09 -16.21 -55.65
CA VAL A 200 -87.33 -17.00 -55.70
C VAL A 200 -88.52 -16.12 -56.09
N VAL A 201 -88.68 -14.96 -55.45
CA VAL A 201 -89.77 -14.01 -55.77
C VAL A 201 -89.67 -13.55 -57.23
N ARG A 202 -88.46 -13.20 -57.70
CA ARG A 202 -88.22 -12.82 -59.09
C ARG A 202 -88.54 -13.95 -60.08
N ALA A 203 -88.22 -15.20 -59.74
CA ALA A 203 -88.58 -16.37 -60.55
C ALA A 203 -90.10 -16.65 -60.55
N SER A 204 -90.79 -16.42 -59.43
CA SER A 204 -92.26 -16.56 -59.36
C SER A 204 -93.03 -15.42 -60.05
N LEU A 205 -92.39 -14.26 -60.25
CA LEU A 205 -92.91 -13.09 -60.95
C LEU A 205 -92.60 -13.10 -62.46
N ASP A 206 -92.24 -14.26 -63.03
CA ASP A 206 -92.09 -14.40 -64.48
C ASP A 206 -93.40 -14.05 -65.20
N GLY A 207 -93.28 -13.53 -66.43
CA GLY A 207 -94.33 -12.77 -67.11
C GLY A 207 -95.68 -13.49 -67.27
N GLU A 208 -95.70 -14.82 -67.18
CA GLU A 208 -96.91 -15.64 -67.21
C GLU A 208 -97.71 -15.56 -65.89
N THR A 209 -97.05 -15.62 -64.73
CA THR A 209 -97.71 -15.54 -63.42
C THR A 209 -98.23 -14.14 -63.12
N SER A 210 -97.47 -13.11 -63.54
CA SER A 210 -97.89 -11.71 -63.40
C SER A 210 -99.14 -11.38 -64.24
N ARG A 211 -99.32 -11.98 -65.43
CA ARG A 211 -100.55 -11.85 -66.22
C ARG A 211 -101.74 -12.53 -65.55
N ARG A 212 -101.55 -13.76 -65.04
CA ARG A 212 -102.60 -14.51 -64.36
C ARG A 212 -103.12 -13.81 -63.09
N LEU A 213 -102.23 -13.21 -62.29
CA LEU A 213 -102.60 -12.44 -61.09
C LEU A 213 -103.35 -11.15 -61.43
N VAL A 214 -103.01 -10.50 -62.55
CA VAL A 214 -103.74 -9.31 -63.03
C VAL A 214 -105.14 -9.67 -63.52
N GLU A 215 -105.29 -10.78 -64.25
CA GLU A 215 -106.60 -11.27 -64.69
C GLU A 215 -107.49 -11.65 -63.49
N GLU A 216 -106.96 -12.33 -62.47
CA GLU A 216 -107.69 -12.68 -61.25
C GLU A 216 -108.08 -11.47 -60.38
N TYR A 217 -107.24 -10.43 -60.35
CA TYR A 217 -107.58 -9.15 -59.71
C TYR A 217 -108.68 -8.39 -60.49
N ILE A 218 -108.59 -8.35 -61.82
CA ILE A 218 -109.64 -7.74 -62.65
C ILE A 218 -110.97 -8.49 -62.48
N ASP A 219 -110.93 -9.81 -62.39
CA ASP A 219 -112.13 -10.64 -62.20
C ASP A 219 -112.76 -10.44 -60.80
N SER A 220 -111.94 -10.37 -59.75
CA SER A 220 -112.42 -10.14 -58.36
C SER A 220 -112.91 -8.70 -58.09
N VAL A 221 -112.29 -7.68 -58.70
CA VAL A 221 -112.76 -6.29 -58.59
C VAL A 221 -113.97 -6.04 -59.50
N GLY A 222 -114.06 -6.74 -60.64
CA GLY A 222 -115.26 -6.83 -61.47
C GLY A 222 -116.44 -7.47 -60.74
N ALA A 223 -116.20 -8.53 -59.96
CA ALA A 223 -117.22 -9.18 -59.14
C ALA A 223 -117.63 -8.34 -57.90
N GLY A 224 -116.73 -7.54 -57.33
CA GLY A 224 -116.99 -6.71 -56.14
C GLY A 224 -117.72 -5.39 -56.41
N SER A 225 -117.65 -4.82 -57.62
CA SER A 225 -118.24 -3.50 -57.94
C SER A 225 -119.67 -3.58 -58.52
N GLY A 226 -120.27 -4.77 -58.63
CA GLY A 226 -121.56 -5.00 -59.28
C GLY A 226 -122.78 -5.20 -58.37
N ASN A 227 -122.63 -5.31 -57.05
CA ASN A 227 -123.75 -5.72 -56.17
C ASN A 227 -124.02 -4.73 -55.04
N GLY A 228 -124.85 -3.71 -55.33
CA GLY A 228 -125.28 -2.74 -54.31
C GLY A 228 -126.18 -1.62 -54.80
N ARG A 229 -127.09 -1.86 -55.75
CA ARG A 229 -128.18 -0.94 -56.06
C ARG A 229 -129.40 -1.74 -56.48
N THR A 230 -130.34 -1.86 -55.53
CA THR A 230 -131.77 -2.28 -55.56
C THR A 230 -132.04 -3.35 -54.50
N THR A 231 -132.60 -2.97 -53.36
CA THR A 231 -134.00 -3.27 -52.93
C THR A 231 -134.17 -3.01 -51.43
N SER A 232 -135.15 -2.15 -51.13
CA SER A 232 -135.83 -1.88 -49.85
C SER A 232 -135.09 -1.16 -48.73
#